data_AF-A0A9P6TUT4-F1
#
_entry.id   AF-A0A9P6TUT4-F1
#
_cell.length_a   1.000
_cell.length_b   1.000
_cell.length_c   1.000
_cell.angle_alpha   90.00
_cell.angle_beta   90.00
_cell.angle_gamma   90.00
#
_symmetry.space_group_name_H-M   'P 1'
#
loop_
_entity.id
_entity.type
_entity.pdbx_description
1 polymer ?
#
loop_
_entity_poly.entity_id
_entity_poly.type
_entity_poly.pdbx_seq_one_letter_code
_entity_poly.pdbx_strand_id
1 'polypeptide(L)'
;MVAQFSFSDFRYSPLNHTTRLRRLWVVGAGICFIFALSLIQLQLKETPKANQQIDEKRRIVGKQWIVVTTINPPTDAMDLLCNLEGWNVVVVADTKSPKQWKSGSCVYLSVEEQQSLSYRIVDVIPYRAYTRKNIGYLWAIQQGATKIFDTDDDNLPTGKDIFVESPTGGVVGYRSGGASGKSVNIYSHF
;
A
#
# COMPACT_ATOMS: atom_id res chain seq x y z
N MET A 1 -36.76 -38.20 -6.10
CA MET A 1 -37.30 -39.36 -5.35
C MET A 1 -36.44 -39.48 -4.10
N VAL A 2 -37.01 -39.18 -2.93
CA VAL A 2 -36.30 -39.09 -1.65
C VAL A 2 -36.35 -40.45 -0.97
N ALA A 3 -35.21 -41.01 -0.58
CA ALA A 3 -35.12 -42.22 0.22
C ALA A 3 -34.73 -41.83 1.66
N GLN A 4 -35.65 -42.02 2.60
CA GLN A 4 -35.40 -42.02 4.04
C GLN A 4 -34.77 -43.37 4.42
N PHE A 5 -33.73 -43.33 5.25
CA PHE A 5 -33.32 -44.49 6.04
C PHE A 5 -33.36 -44.15 7.52
N SER A 6 -34.21 -44.90 8.22
CA SER A 6 -34.38 -44.95 9.67
C SER A 6 -33.29 -45.84 10.27
N PHE A 7 -32.65 -45.42 11.37
CA PHE A 7 -31.77 -46.26 12.17
C PHE A 7 -32.41 -46.51 13.54
N SER A 8 -32.64 -47.80 13.81
CA SER A 8 -33.13 -48.35 15.06
C SER A 8 -32.03 -48.47 16.12
N ASP A 9 -32.36 -48.00 17.33
CA ASP A 9 -31.95 -48.45 18.67
C ASP A 9 -30.60 -49.17 18.85
N PHE A 10 -29.62 -48.44 19.39
CA PHE A 10 -28.50 -49.04 20.11
C PHE A 10 -28.56 -48.64 21.59
N ARG A 11 -28.71 -49.66 22.45
CA ARG A 11 -28.91 -49.53 23.90
C ARG A 11 -27.62 -49.07 24.59
N TYR A 12 -27.78 -48.18 25.55
CA TYR A 12 -26.71 -47.68 26.43
C TYR A 12 -26.62 -48.54 27.70
N SER A 13 -25.43 -48.98 28.08
CA SER A 13 -25.12 -49.53 29.40
C SER A 13 -24.12 -48.61 30.09
N PRO A 14 -24.39 -48.09 31.31
CA PRO A 14 -23.45 -47.23 32.00
C PRO A 14 -22.45 -48.06 32.80
N LEU A 15 -21.16 -47.92 32.50
CA LEU A 15 -20.07 -48.36 33.38
C LEU A 15 -19.56 -47.16 34.16
N ASN A 16 -19.84 -47.15 35.46
CA ASN A 16 -19.28 -46.22 36.41
C ASN A 16 -17.82 -46.57 36.68
N HIS A 17 -16.88 -45.70 36.31
CA HIS A 17 -15.50 -45.77 36.77
C HIS A 17 -14.97 -44.40 37.20
N THR A 18 -15.11 -44.14 38.50
CA THR A 18 -14.13 -43.53 39.41
C THR A 18 -13.13 -42.50 38.85
N THR A 19 -13.41 -41.21 39.07
CA THR A 19 -12.54 -40.20 39.72
C THR A 19 -11.00 -40.31 39.65
N ARG A 20 -10.40 -40.57 38.49
CA ARG A 20 -8.93 -40.35 38.31
C ARG A 20 -8.49 -39.88 36.93
N LEU A 21 -9.34 -39.13 36.22
CA LEU A 21 -9.04 -38.57 34.89
C LEU A 21 -9.36 -37.07 34.74
N ARG A 22 -9.61 -36.35 35.84
CA ARG A 22 -9.91 -34.91 35.80
C ARG A 22 -8.68 -33.98 35.89
N ARG A 23 -7.48 -34.50 36.14
CA ARG A 23 -6.26 -33.66 36.25
C ARG A 23 -5.43 -33.58 34.96
N LEU A 24 -5.63 -34.45 33.97
CA LEU A 24 -4.86 -34.39 32.71
C LEU A 24 -5.52 -33.52 31.63
N TRP A 25 -6.85 -33.43 31.58
CA TRP A 25 -7.57 -32.61 30.59
C TRP A 25 -7.48 -31.10 30.86
N VAL A 26 -7.34 -30.69 32.12
CA VAL A 26 -7.24 -29.27 32.49
C VAL A 26 -5.91 -28.66 32.04
N VAL A 27 -4.82 -29.44 32.03
CA VAL A 27 -3.49 -28.96 31.62
C VAL A 27 -3.38 -28.83 30.10
N GLY A 28 -3.91 -29.80 29.33
CA GLY A 28 -3.90 -29.76 27.86
C GLY A 28 -4.75 -28.63 27.25
N ALA A 29 -5.93 -28.37 27.82
CA ALA A 29 -6.80 -27.28 27.37
C ALA A 29 -6.21 -25.89 27.69
N GLY A 30 -5.55 -25.73 28.85
CA GLY A 30 -4.89 -24.48 29.24
C GLY A 30 -3.72 -24.12 28.33
N ILE A 31 -2.90 -25.10 27.93
CA ILE A 31 -1.78 -24.89 27.00
C ILE A 31 -2.29 -24.43 25.62
N CYS A 32 -3.35 -25.06 25.09
CA CYS A 32 -3.93 -24.68 23.81
C CYS A 32 -4.54 -23.26 23.84
N PHE A 33 -5.17 -22.87 24.95
CA PHE A 33 -5.68 -21.51 25.16
C PHE A 33 -4.56 -20.48 25.26
N ILE A 34 -3.43 -20.81 25.92
CA ILE A 34 -2.25 -19.93 25.99
C ILE A 34 -1.60 -19.76 24.63
N PHE A 35 -1.47 -20.82 23.83
CA PHE A 35 -0.96 -20.73 22.45
C PHE A 35 -1.91 -19.96 21.53
N ALA A 36 -3.23 -20.15 21.66
CA ALA A 36 -4.23 -19.40 20.91
C ALA A 36 -4.24 -17.91 21.32
N LEU A 37 -4.21 -17.59 22.61
CA LEU A 37 -4.06 -16.22 23.08
C LEU A 37 -2.74 -15.62 22.63
N SER A 38 -1.64 -16.36 22.67
CA SER A 38 -0.32 -15.90 22.24
C SER A 38 -0.29 -15.61 20.73
N LEU A 39 -0.91 -16.45 19.90
CA LEU A 39 -1.08 -16.19 18.46
C LEU A 39 -1.96 -14.96 18.20
N ILE A 40 -3.06 -14.80 18.93
CA ILE A 40 -3.96 -13.64 18.81
C ILE A 40 -3.23 -12.35 19.25
N GLN A 41 -2.45 -12.41 20.34
CA GLN A 41 -1.63 -11.30 20.81
C GLN A 41 -0.50 -10.97 19.81
N LEU A 42 0.04 -11.95 19.10
CA LEU A 42 1.00 -11.74 18.00
C LEU A 42 0.35 -11.02 16.80
N GLN A 43 -0.87 -11.41 16.39
CA GLN A 43 -1.58 -10.73 15.29
C GLN A 43 -2.02 -9.30 15.63
N LEU A 44 -2.36 -9.00 16.89
CA LEU A 44 -2.80 -7.67 17.31
C LEU A 44 -1.65 -6.67 17.55
N LYS A 45 -0.41 -7.13 17.72
CA LYS A 45 0.71 -6.26 18.13
C LYS A 45 1.44 -5.59 16.96
N GLU A 46 1.41 -6.18 15.76
CA GLU A 46 2.13 -5.63 14.59
C GLU A 46 1.29 -4.64 13.75
N THR A 47 -0.04 -4.73 13.84
CA THR A 47 -0.99 -3.90 13.07
C THR A 47 -1.17 -2.44 13.52
N PRO A 48 -1.05 -2.03 14.80
CA PRO A 48 -1.43 -0.67 15.22
C PRO A 48 -0.42 0.42 14.79
N LYS A 49 0.88 0.11 14.73
CA LYS A 49 1.91 1.10 14.36
C LYS A 49 1.92 1.43 12.86
N ALA A 50 1.83 0.41 12.00
CA ALA A 50 1.78 0.60 10.55
C ALA A 50 0.53 1.38 10.13
N ASN A 51 -0.62 1.08 10.74
CA ASN A 51 -1.86 1.80 10.49
C ASN A 51 -1.81 3.26 10.98
N GLN A 52 -1.19 3.53 12.13
CA GLN A 52 -0.98 4.92 12.56
C GLN A 52 -0.10 5.72 11.60
N GLN A 53 0.97 5.11 11.08
CA GLN A 53 1.91 5.78 10.19
C GLN A 53 1.27 6.11 8.83
N ILE A 54 0.47 5.20 8.27
CA ILE A 54 -0.26 5.49 7.02
C ILE A 54 -1.34 6.56 7.24
N ASP A 55 -2.01 6.56 8.39
CA ASP A 55 -3.02 7.57 8.73
C ASP A 55 -2.42 8.97 8.90
N GLU A 56 -1.20 9.09 9.39
CA GLU A 56 -0.46 10.34 9.42
C GLU A 56 -0.14 10.83 8.00
N LYS A 57 0.35 9.93 7.13
CA LYS A 57 0.64 10.25 5.71
C LYS A 57 -0.61 10.70 4.95
N ARG A 58 -1.79 10.13 5.25
CA ARG A 58 -3.09 10.54 4.68
C ARG A 58 -3.54 11.96 5.04
N ARG A 59 -2.89 12.61 6.01
CA ARG A 59 -3.16 14.03 6.33
C ARG A 59 -2.51 14.99 5.35
N ILE A 60 -1.55 14.52 4.56
CA ILE A 60 -0.85 15.32 3.55
C ILE A 60 -1.73 15.36 2.31
N VAL A 61 -2.42 16.49 2.13
CA VAL A 61 -3.29 16.78 0.98
C VAL A 61 -2.71 17.91 0.15
N GLY A 62 -2.98 17.92 -1.15
CA GLY A 62 -2.51 18.99 -2.02
C GLY A 62 -2.88 18.82 -3.48
N LYS A 63 -2.84 19.92 -4.24
CA LYS A 63 -3.22 19.94 -5.66
C LYS A 63 -2.10 19.51 -6.59
N GLN A 64 -0.84 19.65 -6.18
CA GLN A 64 0.34 19.40 -6.99
C GLN A 64 1.15 18.27 -6.36
N TRP A 65 1.33 17.19 -7.11
CA TRP A 65 2.03 15.99 -6.64
C TRP A 65 3.11 15.55 -7.61
N ILE A 66 4.26 15.16 -7.08
CA ILE A 66 5.29 14.43 -7.82
C ILE A 66 5.16 12.96 -7.44
N VAL A 67 5.11 12.09 -8.44
CA VAL A 67 5.06 10.64 -8.24
C VAL A 67 6.38 10.04 -8.71
N VAL A 68 7.05 9.33 -7.81
CA VAL A 68 8.34 8.69 -8.04
C VAL A 68 8.27 7.23 -7.62
N THR A 69 8.94 6.34 -8.35
CA THR A 69 9.30 5.00 -7.86
C THR A 69 10.78 4.97 -7.55
N THR A 70 11.20 4.19 -6.56
CA THR A 70 12.64 4.03 -6.27
C THR A 70 12.96 2.59 -5.92
N ILE A 71 14.17 2.14 -6.28
CA ILE A 71 14.82 0.95 -5.72
C ILE A 71 16.07 1.33 -4.89
N ASN A 72 16.34 2.62 -4.77
CA ASN A 72 17.58 3.18 -4.25
C ASN A 72 17.37 3.76 -2.84
N PRO A 73 18.45 3.94 -2.06
CA PRO A 73 18.40 4.83 -0.90
C PRO A 73 18.13 6.28 -1.33
N PRO A 74 17.74 7.16 -0.38
CA PRO A 74 17.64 8.59 -0.64
C PRO A 74 18.88 9.13 -1.37
N THR A 75 18.65 9.87 -2.45
CA THR A 75 19.68 10.52 -3.27
C THR A 75 19.56 12.03 -3.13
N ASP A 76 20.61 12.77 -3.50
CA ASP A 76 20.57 14.24 -3.54
C ASP A 76 19.44 14.77 -4.44
N ALA A 77 19.15 14.05 -5.54
CA ALA A 77 18.03 14.36 -6.44
C ALA A 77 16.69 14.27 -5.70
N MET A 78 16.50 13.18 -4.93
CA MET A 78 15.31 13.00 -4.11
C MET A 78 15.23 14.04 -2.99
N ASP A 79 16.34 14.38 -2.33
CA ASP A 79 16.35 15.44 -1.30
C ASP A 79 15.91 16.78 -1.89
N LEU A 80 16.32 17.13 -3.11
CA LEU A 80 15.84 18.33 -3.79
C LEU A 80 14.34 18.26 -4.08
N LEU A 81 13.86 17.14 -4.63
CA LEU A 81 12.44 16.95 -4.94
C LEU A 81 11.56 16.98 -3.67
N CYS A 82 11.97 16.30 -2.62
CA CYS A 82 11.24 16.20 -1.35
C CYS A 82 11.17 17.51 -0.56
N ASN A 83 11.97 18.51 -0.94
CA ASN A 83 11.97 19.86 -0.36
C ASN A 83 11.50 20.93 -1.34
N LEU A 84 10.98 20.53 -2.51
CA LEU A 84 10.46 21.46 -3.50
C LEU A 84 9.18 22.12 -2.99
N GLU A 85 9.20 23.45 -2.86
CA GLU A 85 8.05 24.21 -2.38
C GLU A 85 6.85 24.10 -3.33
N GLY A 86 5.65 24.02 -2.75
CA GLY A 86 4.39 23.94 -3.51
C GLY A 86 4.05 22.56 -4.06
N TRP A 87 4.97 21.58 -3.96
CA TRP A 87 4.77 20.21 -4.40
C TRP A 87 4.81 19.23 -3.24
N ASN A 88 3.82 18.35 -3.17
CA ASN A 88 3.93 17.14 -2.37
C ASN A 88 4.60 16.06 -3.21
N VAL A 89 5.36 15.15 -2.58
CA VAL A 89 6.02 14.06 -3.29
C VAL A 89 5.64 12.74 -2.66
N VAL A 90 5.19 11.79 -3.48
CA VAL A 90 4.97 10.40 -3.08
C VAL A 90 6.01 9.51 -3.77
N VAL A 91 6.68 8.70 -2.95
CA VAL A 91 7.73 7.78 -3.36
C VAL A 91 7.23 6.36 -3.13
N VAL A 92 7.05 5.61 -4.22
CA VAL A 92 6.55 4.24 -4.20
C VAL A 92 7.74 3.28 -4.17
N ALA A 93 7.85 2.51 -3.09
CA ALA A 93 8.89 1.50 -2.92
C ALA A 93 8.66 0.26 -3.81
N ASP A 94 9.74 -0.44 -4.09
CA ASP A 94 9.76 -1.82 -4.56
C ASP A 94 10.49 -2.71 -3.55
N THR A 95 10.51 -4.01 -3.80
CA THR A 95 11.20 -5.05 -3.02
C THR A 95 12.70 -4.82 -2.81
N LYS A 96 13.34 -4.00 -3.65
CA LYS A 96 14.76 -3.66 -3.53
C LYS A 96 15.00 -2.39 -2.70
N SER A 97 13.98 -1.58 -2.49
CA SER A 97 14.12 -0.31 -1.77
C SER A 97 14.41 -0.55 -0.29
N PRO A 98 15.13 0.36 0.37
CA PRO A 98 15.32 0.29 1.81
C PRO A 98 13.98 0.27 2.57
N LYS A 99 13.87 -0.61 3.58
CA LYS A 99 12.68 -0.65 4.46
C LYS A 99 12.47 0.66 5.21
N GLN A 100 13.57 1.28 5.63
CA GLN A 100 13.59 2.60 6.21
C GLN A 100 14.10 3.56 5.16
N TRP A 101 13.23 4.45 4.71
CA TRP A 101 13.54 5.45 3.69
C TRP A 101 12.97 6.79 4.15
N LYS A 102 13.79 7.83 4.11
CA LYS A 102 13.39 9.18 4.53
C LYS A 102 14.23 10.21 3.79
N SER A 103 13.55 11.18 3.20
CA SER A 103 14.13 12.31 2.50
C SER A 103 13.14 13.46 2.57
N GLY A 104 13.58 14.62 3.08
CA GLY A 104 12.76 15.83 3.24
C GLY A 104 11.35 15.57 3.78
N SER A 105 10.35 16.12 3.08
CA SER A 105 8.93 16.00 3.39
C SER A 105 8.19 14.92 2.61
N CYS A 106 8.91 14.05 1.89
CA CYS A 106 8.32 13.03 1.02
C CYS A 106 7.45 12.02 1.79
N VAL A 107 6.34 11.64 1.15
CA VAL A 107 5.53 10.48 1.53
C VAL A 107 6.15 9.24 0.92
N TYR A 108 6.89 8.48 1.72
CA TYR A 108 7.35 7.14 1.31
C TYR A 108 6.25 6.11 1.52
N LEU A 109 5.95 5.28 0.53
CA LEU A 109 5.03 4.14 0.65
C LEU A 109 5.83 2.85 0.56
N SER A 110 6.15 2.25 1.72
CA SER A 110 6.83 0.95 1.78
C SER A 110 5.99 -0.14 1.13
N VAL A 111 6.59 -1.29 0.80
CA VAL A 111 5.84 -2.43 0.25
C VAL A 111 4.73 -2.89 1.20
N GLU A 112 5.01 -2.90 2.49
CA GLU A 112 4.04 -3.27 3.55
C GLU A 112 2.93 -2.23 3.67
N GLU A 113 3.26 -0.94 3.55
CA GLU A 113 2.26 0.13 3.55
C GLU A 113 1.38 0.11 2.30
N GLN A 114 1.94 -0.24 1.13
CA GLN A 114 1.15 -0.42 -0.09
C GLN A 114 0.06 -1.49 0.11
N GLN A 115 0.37 -2.57 0.83
CA GLN A 115 -0.58 -3.66 1.11
C GLN A 115 -1.72 -3.26 2.05
N SER A 116 -1.55 -2.19 2.85
CA SER A 116 -2.61 -1.67 3.70
C SER A 116 -3.52 -0.65 2.98
N LEU A 117 -3.19 -0.30 1.74
CA LEU A 117 -4.03 0.57 0.91
C LEU A 117 -5.22 -0.21 0.35
N SER A 118 -6.38 0.44 0.29
CA SER A 118 -7.60 -0.15 -0.28
C SER A 118 -7.60 -0.21 -1.82
N TYR A 119 -6.44 -0.14 -2.47
CA TYR A 119 -6.32 -0.14 -3.92
C TYR A 119 -6.21 -1.56 -4.45
N ARG A 120 -7.22 -2.00 -5.21
CA ARG A 120 -7.23 -3.32 -5.86
C ARG A 120 -6.03 -3.58 -6.79
N ILE A 121 -5.38 -2.52 -7.28
CA ILE A 121 -4.21 -2.64 -8.15
C ILE A 121 -2.99 -3.24 -7.42
N VAL A 122 -2.90 -3.04 -6.10
CA VAL A 122 -1.76 -3.50 -5.28
C VAL A 122 -1.64 -5.03 -5.36
N ASP A 123 -2.77 -5.73 -5.43
CA ASP A 123 -2.84 -7.19 -5.45
C ASP A 123 -2.39 -7.80 -6.79
N VAL A 124 -2.49 -7.05 -7.89
CA VAL A 124 -2.28 -7.58 -9.25
C VAL A 124 -1.03 -7.03 -9.92
N ILE A 125 -0.52 -5.88 -9.47
CA ILE A 125 0.64 -5.26 -10.10
C ILE A 125 1.92 -6.01 -9.72
N PRO A 126 2.80 -6.35 -10.66
CA PRO A 126 4.03 -7.08 -10.31
C PRO A 126 4.98 -6.22 -9.47
N TYR A 127 5.83 -6.88 -8.70
CA TYR A 127 7.03 -6.27 -8.11
C TYR A 127 8.14 -6.20 -9.16
N ARG A 128 9.16 -5.38 -8.91
CA ARG A 128 10.30 -5.10 -9.81
C ARG A 128 9.82 -4.60 -11.17
N ALA A 129 8.74 -3.83 -11.16
CA ALA A 129 8.09 -3.35 -12.35
C ALA A 129 7.80 -1.88 -12.18
N TYR A 130 8.23 -1.09 -13.17
CA TYR A 130 8.00 0.35 -13.22
C TYR A 130 6.51 0.69 -13.07
N THR A 131 5.62 -0.16 -13.59
CA THR A 131 4.17 -0.01 -13.50
C THR A 131 3.67 0.17 -12.07
N ARG A 132 4.40 -0.32 -11.05
CA ARG A 132 4.05 -0.16 -9.63
C ARG A 132 3.89 1.31 -9.21
N LYS A 133 4.46 2.25 -9.97
CA LYS A 133 4.22 3.71 -9.90
C LYS A 133 2.73 4.09 -9.90
N ASN A 134 1.88 3.27 -10.53
CA ASN A 134 0.43 3.49 -10.55
C ASN A 134 -0.20 3.57 -9.16
N ILE A 135 0.38 2.92 -8.16
CA ILE A 135 -0.05 3.05 -6.76
C ILE A 135 0.12 4.51 -6.28
N GLY A 136 1.21 5.16 -6.67
CA GLY A 136 1.51 6.55 -6.35
C GLY A 136 0.55 7.53 -7.03
N TYR A 137 0.14 7.28 -8.27
CA TYR A 137 -0.90 8.12 -8.91
C TYR A 137 -2.23 8.02 -8.15
N LEU A 138 -2.67 6.81 -7.79
CA LEU A 138 -3.91 6.63 -7.02
C LEU A 138 -3.83 7.31 -5.65
N TRP A 139 -2.66 7.22 -4.99
CA TRP A 139 -2.39 7.95 -3.75
C TRP A 139 -2.54 9.45 -3.96
N ALA A 140 -1.82 10.02 -4.92
CA ALA A 140 -1.86 11.45 -5.20
C ALA A 140 -3.30 11.94 -5.51
N ILE A 141 -4.03 11.22 -6.36
CA ILE A 141 -5.43 11.51 -6.70
C ILE A 141 -6.31 11.49 -5.45
N GLN A 142 -6.19 10.45 -4.60
CA GLN A 142 -6.93 10.37 -3.34
C GLN A 142 -6.60 11.53 -2.40
N GLN A 143 -5.37 12.05 -2.43
CA GLN A 143 -4.94 13.23 -1.66
C GLN A 143 -5.27 14.58 -2.33
N GLY A 144 -6.07 14.59 -3.39
CA GLY A 144 -6.60 15.80 -4.03
C GLY A 144 -5.75 16.37 -5.17
N ALA A 145 -4.86 15.57 -5.75
CA ALA A 145 -4.05 16.01 -6.89
C ALA A 145 -4.93 16.45 -8.08
N THR A 146 -4.64 17.63 -8.62
CA THR A 146 -5.14 18.10 -9.91
C THR A 146 -4.03 18.20 -10.96
N LYS A 147 -2.77 18.23 -10.52
CA LYS A 147 -1.57 18.15 -11.34
C LYS A 147 -0.65 17.08 -10.77
N ILE A 148 -0.18 16.20 -11.64
CA ILE A 148 0.80 15.18 -11.31
C ILE A 148 2.01 15.38 -12.21
N PHE A 149 3.19 15.50 -11.61
CA PHE A 149 4.47 15.45 -12.29
C PHE A 149 5.08 14.06 -12.10
N ASP A 150 5.47 13.44 -13.20
CA ASP A 150 5.95 12.08 -13.26
C ASP A 150 7.45 12.09 -13.54
N THR A 151 8.25 11.60 -12.58
CA THR A 151 9.71 11.53 -12.74
C THR A 151 10.30 10.36 -11.97
N ASP A 152 11.52 9.97 -12.32
CA ASP A 152 12.28 8.91 -11.68
C ASP A 152 13.30 9.49 -10.69
N ASP A 153 13.82 8.64 -9.82
CA ASP A 153 14.70 8.99 -8.68
C ASP A 153 16.16 9.28 -9.09
N ASP A 154 16.50 9.03 -10.34
CA ASP A 154 17.79 9.31 -10.98
C ASP A 154 17.76 10.53 -11.91
N ASN A 155 16.60 11.16 -12.10
CA ASN A 155 16.48 12.40 -12.84
C ASN A 155 16.78 13.61 -11.93
N LEU A 156 17.93 14.25 -12.15
CA LEU A 156 18.30 15.48 -11.46
C LEU A 156 17.50 16.67 -12.01
N PRO A 157 16.78 17.42 -11.17
CA PRO A 157 16.19 18.69 -11.59
C PRO A 157 17.31 19.67 -11.94
N THR A 158 17.35 20.16 -13.19
CA THR A 158 18.31 21.19 -13.63
C THR A 158 17.95 22.61 -13.15
N GLY A 159 16.89 22.77 -12.36
CA GLY A 159 16.40 24.04 -11.84
C GLY A 159 15.59 23.89 -10.55
N LYS A 160 15.26 25.01 -9.91
CA LYS A 160 14.50 25.07 -8.65
C LYS A 160 12.98 25.05 -8.84
N ASP A 161 12.51 25.13 -10.08
CA ASP A 161 11.08 25.24 -10.39
C ASP A 161 10.66 24.17 -11.40
N ILE A 162 9.48 23.58 -11.19
CA ILE A 162 8.81 22.76 -12.20
C ILE A 162 7.93 23.69 -13.04
N PHE A 163 8.35 23.94 -14.27
CA PHE A 163 7.57 24.72 -15.23
C PHE A 163 6.46 23.85 -15.80
N VAL A 164 5.23 24.07 -15.34
CA VAL A 164 4.03 23.51 -15.97
C VAL A 164 3.59 24.47 -17.06
N GLU A 165 3.94 24.18 -18.30
CA GLU A 165 3.39 24.90 -19.45
C GLU A 165 1.86 24.73 -19.46
N SER A 166 1.14 25.83 -19.22
CA SER A 166 -0.32 25.80 -19.26
C SER A 166 -0.77 25.60 -20.72
N PRO A 167 -1.75 24.72 -21.01
CA PRO A 167 -2.23 24.47 -22.36
C PRO A 167 -2.95 25.68 -23.01
N THR A 168 -2.95 26.86 -22.38
CA THR A 168 -3.53 28.08 -22.93
C THR A 168 -2.80 28.57 -24.18
N GLY A 169 -1.54 28.15 -24.38
CA GLY A 169 -0.95 27.98 -25.70
C GLY A 169 -0.84 26.48 -25.96
N GLY A 170 -1.38 25.98 -27.08
CA GLY A 170 -1.41 24.55 -27.36
C GLY A 170 -0.05 23.90 -27.11
N VAL A 171 -0.03 22.87 -26.27
CA VAL A 171 1.14 22.03 -26.05
C VAL A 171 1.57 21.49 -27.41
N VAL A 172 2.74 21.91 -27.90
CA VAL A 172 3.34 21.37 -29.12
C VAL A 172 3.99 20.04 -28.76
N GLY A 173 3.21 18.97 -28.80
CA GLY A 173 3.78 17.62 -28.86
C GLY A 173 4.51 17.46 -30.19
N TYR A 174 5.82 17.22 -30.17
CA TYR A 174 6.56 16.82 -31.37
C TYR A 174 6.12 15.41 -31.78
N ARG A 175 5.18 15.33 -32.71
CA ARG A 175 4.93 14.12 -33.49
C ARG A 175 6.04 14.00 -34.54
N SER A 176 6.75 12.87 -34.54
CA SER A 176 7.44 12.42 -35.74
C SER A 176 6.37 12.05 -36.78
N GLY A 177 5.95 13.04 -37.59
CA GLY A 177 4.96 12.89 -38.65
C GLY A 177 3.50 13.24 -38.28
N GLY A 178 3.12 14.51 -38.48
CA GLY A 178 1.73 14.88 -38.82
C GLY A 178 0.79 15.38 -37.69
N ALA A 179 0.37 16.64 -37.84
CA ALA A 179 -0.73 17.37 -37.17
C ALA A 179 -0.78 17.42 -35.62
N SER A 180 -0.78 18.67 -35.13
CA SER A 180 -1.03 19.12 -33.76
C SER A 180 -2.21 18.41 -33.10
N GLY A 181 -1.93 17.65 -32.04
CA GLY A 181 -2.94 17.03 -31.17
C GLY A 181 -3.03 17.80 -29.86
N LYS A 182 -4.26 18.07 -29.39
CA LYS A 182 -4.50 18.62 -28.05
C LYS A 182 -4.12 17.58 -26.99
N SER A 183 -3.32 17.96 -26.00
CA SER A 183 -3.12 17.15 -24.79
C SER A 183 -4.24 17.44 -23.78
N VAL A 184 -4.74 16.40 -23.12
CA VAL A 184 -5.80 16.48 -22.10
C VAL A 184 -5.26 15.85 -20.82
N ASN A 185 -5.51 16.49 -19.68
CA ASN A 185 -5.25 15.86 -18.39
C ASN A 185 -6.28 14.74 -18.15
N ILE A 186 -5.90 13.51 -18.51
CA ILE A 186 -6.79 12.34 -18.38
C ILE A 186 -7.19 12.07 -16.94
N TYR A 187 -6.38 12.49 -15.96
CA TYR A 187 -6.64 12.29 -14.53
C TYR A 187 -7.72 13.22 -13.96
N SER A 188 -8.13 14.27 -14.70
CA SER A 188 -9.24 15.13 -14.27
C SER A 188 -10.64 14.49 -14.39
N HIS A 189 -10.71 13.28 -14.94
CA HIS A 189 -11.96 12.56 -15.21
C HIS A 189 -12.20 11.36 -14.28
N PHE A 190 -11.36 11.18 -13.25
CA PHE A 190 -11.45 10.14 -12.23
C PHE A 190 -11.59 10.80 -10.85
#